data_AF-A0A2W4MGQ5-F1
#
_entry.id   AF-A0A2W4MGQ5-F1
#
_cell.length_a   1.000
_cell.length_b   1.000
_cell.length_c   1.000
_cell.angle_alpha   90.00
_cell.angle_beta   90.00
_cell.angle_gamma   90.00
#
_symmetry.space_group_name_H-M   'P 1'
#
loop_
_entity.id
_entity.type
_entity.pdbx_description
1 polymer ?
#
loop_
_entity_poly.entity_id
_entity_poly.type
_entity_poly.pdbx_seq_one_letter_code
_entity_poly.pdbx_strand_id
1 'polypeptide(L)'
;MDMTEPTATGGNGDGFLAALFDLNFDRMITLRFLRVIYLVLLVMSGLGVLYWVLASVAYGGGSGVAVLIIGAVAWFAYAILSRIGLEVIAILFKINENTSRLVEALERRD
;
A
#
# COMPACT_ATOMS: atom_id res chain seq x y z
N MET A 1 -8.91 53.07 0.46
CA MET A 1 -8.70 52.24 -0.75
C MET A 1 -7.22 51.93 -0.80
N ASP A 2 -6.81 50.88 -0.08
CA ASP A 2 -5.66 50.03 -0.42
C ASP A 2 -5.75 48.76 0.43
N MET A 3 -5.44 47.65 -0.22
CA MET A 3 -5.68 46.27 0.17
C MET A 3 -4.51 45.75 1.00
N THR A 4 -4.78 45.19 2.18
CA THR A 4 -3.88 44.20 2.78
C THR A 4 -4.71 43.05 3.34
N GLU A 5 -5.11 42.14 2.46
CA GLU A 5 -5.55 40.81 2.87
C GLU A 5 -4.31 40.02 3.33
N PRO A 6 -4.27 39.48 4.54
CA PRO A 6 -3.31 38.43 4.85
C PRO A 6 -3.80 37.15 4.17
N THR A 7 -3.21 36.83 3.01
CA THR A 7 -3.36 35.52 2.35
C THR A 7 -2.64 34.47 3.17
N ALA A 8 -3.26 34.01 4.26
CA ALA A 8 -2.89 32.77 4.90
C ALA A 8 -3.55 31.62 4.12
N THR A 9 -2.93 31.22 3.00
CA THR A 9 -3.13 29.90 2.41
C THR A 9 -2.51 28.87 3.35
N GLY A 10 -3.17 28.63 4.49
CA GLY A 10 -2.95 27.44 5.30
C GLY A 10 -3.59 26.29 4.55
N GLY A 11 -2.87 25.71 3.58
CA GLY A 11 -3.26 24.43 3.02
C GLY A 11 -3.41 23.45 4.19
N ASN A 12 -4.63 22.95 4.41
CA ASN A 12 -4.89 21.89 5.37
C ASN A 12 -4.00 20.70 5.00
N GLY A 13 -2.88 20.62 5.70
CA GLY A 13 -1.78 19.69 5.46
C GLY A 13 -2.07 18.31 6.02
N ASP A 14 -3.28 17.81 5.82
CA ASP A 14 -3.61 16.43 6.14
C ASP A 14 -3.06 15.54 5.01
N GLY A 15 -1.73 15.47 4.95
CA GLY A 15 -1.00 14.72 3.93
C GLY A 15 -1.35 13.24 3.98
N PHE A 16 -1.13 12.53 2.87
CA PHE A 16 -1.33 11.08 2.76
C PHE A 16 -0.72 10.28 3.94
N LEU A 17 0.39 10.76 4.51
CA LEU A 17 1.02 10.16 5.69
C LEU A 17 0.19 10.36 6.97
N ALA A 18 -0.40 11.53 7.17
CA ALA A 18 -1.31 11.77 8.30
C ALA A 18 -2.53 10.84 8.19
N ALA A 19 -3.09 10.69 6.99
CA ALA A 19 -4.18 9.73 6.73
C ALA A 19 -3.73 8.26 6.87
N LEU A 20 -2.45 7.93 6.64
CA LEU A 20 -1.92 6.56 6.82
C LEU A 20 -1.82 6.18 8.29
N PHE A 21 -1.48 7.14 9.15
CA PHE A 21 -1.38 6.95 10.61
C PHE A 21 -2.68 7.32 11.34
N ASP A 22 -3.75 7.66 10.62
CA ASP A 22 -5.07 7.85 11.20
C ASP A 22 -5.68 6.47 11.52
N LEU A 23 -5.55 6.07 12.78
CA LEU A 23 -6.06 4.80 13.31
C LEU A 23 -7.58 4.81 13.51
N ASN A 24 -8.21 5.97 13.34
CA ASN A 24 -9.65 6.11 13.35
C ASN A 24 -10.14 5.89 11.91
N PHE A 25 -10.47 4.64 11.56
CA PHE A 25 -10.84 4.21 10.19
C PHE A 25 -12.19 4.79 9.68
N ASP A 26 -12.57 6.02 10.08
CA ASP A 26 -13.83 6.68 9.74
C ASP A 26 -13.96 7.04 8.24
N ARG A 27 -12.86 7.00 7.48
CA ARG A 27 -12.84 7.29 6.04
C ARG A 27 -12.29 6.10 5.26
N MET A 28 -13.14 5.42 4.48
CA MET A 28 -12.73 4.33 3.57
C MET A 28 -11.83 4.86 2.44
N ILE A 29 -10.53 5.00 2.68
CA ILE A 29 -9.51 5.35 1.67
C ILE A 29 -8.80 4.07 1.15
N THR A 30 -9.50 2.94 1.16
CA THR A 30 -8.87 1.62 1.05
C THR A 30 -8.16 1.39 -0.27
N LEU A 31 -8.72 1.83 -1.40
CA LEU A 31 -8.08 1.63 -2.72
C LEU A 31 -6.77 2.41 -2.91
N ARG A 32 -6.66 3.64 -2.34
CA ARG A 32 -5.43 4.44 -2.43
C ARG A 32 -4.34 3.86 -1.52
N PHE A 33 -4.72 3.34 -0.35
CA PHE A 33 -3.78 2.68 0.57
C PHE A 33 -3.25 1.35 0.05
N LEU A 34 -4.08 0.54 -0.63
CA LEU A 34 -3.65 -0.73 -1.19
C LEU A 34 -2.44 -0.61 -2.13
N ARG A 35 -2.37 0.48 -2.93
CA ARG A 35 -1.21 0.74 -3.80
C ARG A 35 0.07 0.97 -2.99
N VAL A 36 -0.01 1.73 -1.90
CA VAL A 36 1.14 2.02 -1.05
C VAL A 36 1.57 0.80 -0.26
N ILE A 37 0.61 0.02 0.25
CA ILE A 37 0.88 -1.27 0.90
C ILE A 37 1.64 -2.19 -0.06
N TYR A 38 1.20 -2.33 -1.31
CA TYR A 38 1.92 -3.15 -2.29
C TYR A 38 3.38 -2.70 -2.48
N LEU A 39 3.59 -1.39 -2.64
CA LEU A 39 4.92 -0.84 -2.84
C LEU A 39 5.83 -1.11 -1.64
N VAL A 40 5.32 -0.90 -0.41
CA VAL A 40 6.06 -1.19 0.82
C VAL A 40 6.41 -2.67 0.93
N LEU A 41 5.45 -3.58 0.69
CA LEU A 41 5.70 -5.02 0.72
C LEU A 41 6.76 -5.44 -0.32
N LEU A 42 6.68 -4.89 -1.53
CA LEU A 42 7.63 -5.19 -2.61
C LEU A 42 9.06 -4.74 -2.27
N VAL A 43 9.21 -3.51 -1.76
CA VAL A 43 10.50 -2.94 -1.37
C VAL A 43 11.08 -3.69 -0.16
N MET A 44 10.28 -3.89 0.88
CA MET A 44 10.73 -4.56 2.11
C MET A 44 11.14 -6.01 1.85
N SER A 45 10.41 -6.73 1.01
CA SER A 45 10.79 -8.10 0.63
C SER A 45 12.08 -8.14 -0.19
N GLY A 46 12.30 -7.16 -1.09
CA GLY A 46 13.56 -7.04 -1.83
C GLY A 46 14.75 -6.74 -0.93
N LEU A 47 14.57 -5.82 0.03
CA LEU A 47 15.57 -5.53 1.07
C LEU A 47 15.84 -6.75 1.95
N GLY A 48 14.81 -7.55 2.26
CA GLY A 48 14.95 -8.80 3.00
C GLY A 48 15.85 -9.80 2.27
N VAL A 49 15.66 -10.00 0.96
CA VAL A 49 16.55 -10.84 0.16
C VAL A 49 17.98 -10.31 0.18
N LEU A 50 18.16 -9.00 -0.03
CA LEU A 50 19.48 -8.38 0.02
C LEU A 50 20.18 -8.61 1.37
N TYR A 51 19.46 -8.45 2.47
CA TYR A 51 19.96 -8.74 3.81
C TYR A 51 20.46 -10.18 3.94
N TRP A 52 19.66 -11.16 3.51
CA TRP A 52 20.04 -12.59 3.57
C TRP A 52 21.27 -12.91 2.74
N VAL A 53 21.40 -12.28 1.57
CA VAL A 53 22.57 -12.44 0.71
C VAL A 53 23.82 -11.90 1.42
N LEU A 54 23.78 -10.69 1.96
CA LEU A 54 24.92 -10.10 2.68
C LEU A 54 25.30 -10.93 3.91
N ALA A 55 24.32 -11.41 4.67
CA ALA A 55 24.54 -12.30 5.80
C ALA A 55 25.23 -13.60 5.38
N SER A 56 24.77 -14.24 4.28
CA SER A 56 25.35 -15.50 3.80
C SER A 56 26.82 -15.40 3.41
N VAL A 57 27.24 -14.24 2.89
CA VAL A 57 28.64 -13.96 2.56
C VAL A 57 29.47 -13.73 3.83
N ALA A 58 28.92 -13.02 4.82
CA ALA A 58 29.61 -12.70 6.07
C ALA A 58 29.90 -13.93 6.95
N TYR A 59 29.04 -14.95 6.96
CA TYR A 59 29.15 -16.12 7.84
C TYR A 59 29.89 -17.34 7.23
N GLY A 60 30.72 -17.16 6.19
CA GLY A 60 31.55 -18.24 5.64
C GLY A 60 31.14 -18.76 4.26
N GLY A 61 30.29 -18.03 3.54
CA GLY A 61 30.39 -17.83 2.09
C GLY A 61 30.09 -19.00 1.15
N GLY A 62 29.70 -20.17 1.65
CA GLY A 62 29.51 -21.35 0.79
C GLY A 62 28.45 -21.23 -0.29
N SER A 63 27.51 -20.27 -0.22
CA SER A 63 26.42 -20.22 -1.21
C SER A 63 25.68 -18.89 -1.36
N GLY A 64 26.37 -17.74 -1.25
CA GLY A 64 25.72 -16.44 -1.51
C GLY A 64 25.01 -16.36 -2.87
N VAL A 65 25.54 -17.07 -3.88
CA VAL A 65 24.88 -17.24 -5.19
C VAL A 65 23.60 -18.08 -5.10
N ALA A 66 23.57 -19.15 -4.32
CA ALA A 66 22.36 -19.96 -4.14
C ALA A 66 21.28 -19.17 -3.38
N VAL A 67 21.67 -18.41 -2.36
CA VAL A 67 20.76 -17.52 -1.62
C VAL A 67 20.22 -16.43 -2.53
N LEU A 68 21.02 -15.88 -3.44
CA LEU A 68 20.56 -14.93 -4.47
C LEU A 68 19.51 -15.56 -5.39
N ILE A 69 19.78 -16.75 -5.93
CA ILE A 69 18.86 -17.43 -6.87
C ILE A 69 17.56 -17.80 -6.16
N ILE A 70 17.64 -18.46 -5.01
CA ILE A 70 16.46 -18.87 -4.23
C ILE A 70 15.70 -17.63 -3.74
N GLY A 71 16.41 -16.62 -3.24
CA GLY A 71 15.84 -15.36 -2.79
C GLY A 71 15.13 -14.60 -3.91
N ALA A 72 15.71 -14.54 -5.11
CA ALA A 72 15.06 -13.92 -6.26
C ALA A 72 13.76 -14.63 -6.64
N VAL A 73 13.78 -15.97 -6.72
CA VAL A 73 12.57 -16.77 -7.00
C VAL A 73 11.51 -16.56 -5.92
N ALA A 74 11.92 -16.61 -4.64
CA ALA A 74 11.03 -16.38 -3.51
C ALA A 74 10.44 -14.96 -3.51
N TRP A 75 11.23 -13.94 -3.84
CA TRP A 75 10.77 -12.56 -3.95
C TRP A 75 9.76 -12.37 -5.07
N PHE A 76 10.01 -12.95 -6.25
CA PHE A 76 9.04 -12.93 -7.35
C PHE A 76 7.73 -13.65 -6.97
N ALA A 77 7.82 -14.84 -6.37
CA ALA A 77 6.65 -15.56 -5.88
C ALA A 77 5.87 -14.74 -4.85
N TYR A 78 6.56 -14.13 -3.89
CA TYR A 78 5.97 -13.24 -2.89
C TYR A 78 5.30 -12.02 -3.53
N ALA A 79 5.93 -11.40 -4.52
CA ALA A 79 5.37 -10.25 -5.23
C ALA A 79 4.08 -10.60 -5.97
N ILE A 80 4.01 -11.77 -6.60
CA ILE A 80 2.81 -12.27 -7.28
C ILE A 80 1.70 -12.58 -6.26
N LEU A 81 2.01 -13.32 -5.20
CA LEU A 81 1.03 -13.67 -4.18
C LEU A 81 0.47 -12.41 -3.48
N SER A 82 1.35 -11.46 -3.16
CA SER A 82 0.94 -10.17 -2.58
C SER A 82 0.05 -9.38 -3.55
N ARG A 83 0.33 -9.43 -4.86
CA ARG A 83 -0.49 -8.76 -5.87
C ARG A 83 -1.89 -9.35 -5.92
N ILE A 84 -2.00 -10.67 -5.99
CA ILE A 84 -3.28 -11.39 -6.00
C ILE A 84 -4.04 -11.10 -4.71
N GLY A 85 -3.39 -11.17 -3.56
CA GLY A 85 -4.02 -10.88 -2.26
C GLY A 85 -4.59 -9.47 -2.20
N LEU A 86 -3.84 -8.46 -2.65
CA LEU A 86 -4.32 -7.08 -2.70
C LEU A 86 -5.43 -6.87 -3.73
N GLU A 87 -5.41 -7.59 -4.86
CA GLU A 87 -6.51 -7.56 -5.83
C GLU A 87 -7.80 -8.13 -5.24
N VAL A 88 -7.72 -9.24 -4.50
CA VAL A 88 -8.87 -9.79 -3.76
C VAL A 88 -9.40 -8.77 -2.76
N ILE A 89 -8.52 -8.16 -1.95
CA ILE A 89 -8.92 -7.12 -0.98
C ILE A 89 -9.58 -5.93 -1.71
N ALA A 90 -9.01 -5.47 -2.82
CA ALA A 90 -9.58 -4.37 -3.62
C ALA A 90 -10.97 -4.70 -4.16
N ILE A 91 -11.18 -5.94 -4.60
CA ILE A 91 -12.48 -6.42 -5.10
C ILE A 91 -13.51 -6.42 -3.96
N LEU A 92 -13.16 -6.90 -2.77
CA LEU A 92 -14.07 -6.88 -1.62
C LEU A 92 -14.54 -5.46 -1.27
N PHE A 93 -13.63 -4.47 -1.30
CA PHE A 93 -14.01 -3.07 -1.10
C PHE A 93 -14.91 -2.52 -2.20
N LYS A 94 -14.63 -2.84 -3.46
CA LYS A 94 -15.49 -2.44 -4.59
C LYS A 94 -16.89 -3.04 -4.50
N ILE A 95 -17.01 -4.28 -4.00
CA ILE A 95 -18.31 -4.91 -3.79
C ILE A 95 -19.10 -4.13 -2.73
N ASN A 96 -18.46 -3.78 -1.60
CA ASN A 96 -19.10 -2.98 -0.55
C ASN A 96 -19.60 -1.63 -1.09
N GLU A 97 -18.75 -0.90 -1.82
CA GLU A 97 -19.14 0.39 -2.42
C GLU A 97 -20.30 0.26 -3.42
N ASN A 98 -20.28 -0.79 -4.26
CA ASN A 98 -21.36 -1.04 -5.20
C ASN A 98 -22.68 -1.40 -4.49
N THR A 99 -22.62 -2.14 -3.39
CA THR A 99 -23.81 -2.46 -2.59
C THR A 99 -24.43 -1.20 -2.00
N SER A 100 -23.64 -0.28 -1.43
CA SER A 100 -24.15 1.00 -0.94
C SER A 100 -24.84 1.82 -2.04
N ARG A 101 -24.25 1.88 -3.23
CA ARG A 101 -24.83 2.59 -4.39
C ARG A 101 -26.13 1.97 -4.90
N LEU A 102 -26.28 0.65 -4.80
CA LEU A 102 -27.53 -0.03 -5.18
C LEU A 102 -28.68 0.33 -4.25
N VAL A 103 -28.43 0.44 -2.95
CA VAL A 103 -29.44 0.85 -1.96
C VAL A 103 -29.91 2.28 -2.24
N GLU A 104 -28.99 3.23 -2.43
CA GLU A 104 -29.35 4.62 -2.77
C GLU A 104 -30.13 4.73 -4.08
N ALA A 105 -29.84 3.87 -5.07
CA ALA A 105 -30.53 3.89 -6.36
C ALA A 105 -31.97 3.36 -6.26
N LEU A 106 -32.26 2.47 -5.32
CA LEU A 106 -33.61 1.98 -5.03
C LEU A 106 -34.44 3.04 -4.28
N GLU A 107 -33.85 3.71 -3.29
CA GLU A 107 -34.52 4.77 -2.53
C GLU A 107 -34.94 5.97 -3.37
N ARG A 108 -34.26 6.25 -4.50
CA ARG A 108 -34.66 7.33 -5.43
C ARG A 108 -35.78 6.92 -6.40
N ARG A 109 -36.14 5.64 -6.46
CA ARG A 109 -37.17 5.12 -7.36
C ARG A 109 -38.55 4.98 -6.72
N ASP A 110 -38.61 5.01 -5.39
CA ASP A 110 -39.84 5.04 -4.58
C ASP A 110 -40.15 6.48 -4.12
#